data_AF-D9SST5-F1
#
_entry.id   AF-D9SST5-F1
#
_cell.length_a   1.000
_cell.length_b   1.000
_cell.length_c   1.000
_cell.angle_alpha   90.00
_cell.angle_beta   90.00
_cell.angle_gamma   90.00
#
_symmetry.space_group_name_H-M   'P 1'
#
loop_
_entity.id
_entity.type
_entity.pdbx_description
1 polymer ?
#
loop_
_entity_poly.entity_id
_entity_poly.type
_entity_poly.pdbx_seq_one_letter_code
_entity_poly.pdbx_strand_id
1 'polypeptide(L)'
;MVKKDTLDKIIQSNRWVKNDIAMGRIQCSKVVRTNGEPELLAIITSNELKEPVAAYIEEVLVANNQLILFYDGQFLTSIGKDEYGEYKDYLSREEWEIVFSKKPSDELVNRGMIAEGQGYLLEIHESMEEFMRRGYSEELSNEIQQMYHL
;
A
#
# COMPACT_ATOMS: atom_id res chain seq x y z
N MET A 1 -9.11 1.60 -23.24
CA MET A 1 -8.02 0.70 -22.79
C MET A 1 -7.09 1.51 -21.88
N VAL A 2 -7.48 1.75 -20.63
CA VAL A 2 -6.85 2.74 -19.70
C VAL A 2 -6.25 2.03 -18.46
N LYS A 3 -6.23 0.69 -18.46
CA LYS A 3 -6.17 -0.13 -17.23
C LYS A 3 -4.77 -0.60 -16.82
N LYS A 4 -3.92 -0.99 -17.78
CA LYS A 4 -2.55 -1.50 -17.51
C LYS A 4 -1.52 -0.36 -17.42
N ASP A 5 -1.64 0.60 -18.32
CA ASP A 5 -0.72 1.74 -18.43
C ASP A 5 -0.65 2.59 -17.16
N THR A 6 -1.72 2.66 -16.36
CA THR A 6 -1.75 3.52 -15.16
C THR A 6 -0.97 2.91 -14.01
N LEU A 7 -1.17 1.62 -13.69
CA LEU A 7 -0.37 0.93 -12.68
C LEU A 7 1.10 0.85 -13.12
N ASP A 8 1.35 0.55 -14.39
CA ASP A 8 2.70 0.50 -14.93
C ASP A 8 3.41 1.86 -14.82
N LYS A 9 2.72 2.97 -15.07
CA LYS A 9 3.26 4.32 -14.85
C LYS A 9 3.56 4.60 -13.39
N ILE A 10 2.70 4.17 -12.46
CA ILE A 10 2.93 4.34 -11.03
C ILE A 10 4.19 3.55 -10.61
N ILE A 11 4.30 2.28 -11.01
CA ILE A 11 5.47 1.44 -10.71
C ILE A 11 6.73 2.04 -11.34
N GLN A 12 6.67 2.48 -12.60
CA GLN A 12 7.79 3.11 -13.31
C GLN A 12 8.23 4.44 -12.68
N SER A 13 7.31 5.17 -12.04
CA SER A 13 7.67 6.39 -11.33
C SER A 13 8.66 6.12 -10.18
N ASN A 14 8.67 4.89 -9.66
CA ASN A 14 9.47 4.46 -8.52
C ASN A 14 9.30 5.35 -7.28
N ARG A 15 8.12 5.99 -7.15
CA ARG A 15 7.76 6.88 -6.02
C ARG A 15 6.80 6.17 -5.06
N TRP A 16 6.74 6.69 -3.85
CA TRP A 16 5.80 6.24 -2.83
C TRP A 16 4.40 6.80 -3.09
N VAL A 17 3.37 6.08 -2.71
CA VAL A 17 1.99 6.54 -2.72
C VAL A 17 1.54 6.75 -1.28
N LYS A 18 1.01 7.94 -1.00
CA LYS A 18 0.43 8.31 0.28
C LYS A 18 -1.06 7.95 0.27
N ASN A 19 -1.49 7.21 1.28
CA ASN A 19 -2.87 6.90 1.59
C ASN A 19 -3.23 7.56 2.92
N ASP A 20 -4.21 8.46 2.89
CA ASP A 20 -4.82 9.01 4.09
C ASP A 20 -5.87 8.01 4.58
N ILE A 21 -5.60 7.35 5.71
CA ILE A 21 -6.49 6.36 6.31
C ILE A 21 -7.28 7.00 7.46
N ALA A 22 -8.27 6.27 7.98
CA ALA A 22 -9.16 6.76 9.03
C ALA A 22 -8.41 7.39 10.22
N MET A 23 -9.04 8.40 10.84
CA MET A 23 -8.50 9.15 11.99
C MET A 23 -7.24 9.97 11.68
N GLY A 24 -7.02 10.36 10.41
CA GLY A 24 -5.92 11.24 10.02
C GLY A 24 -4.55 10.58 10.07
N ARG A 25 -4.51 9.24 10.06
CA ARG A 25 -3.27 8.48 9.97
C ARG A 25 -2.81 8.43 8.51
N ILE A 26 -1.51 8.35 8.33
CA ILE A 26 -0.89 8.29 7.00
C ILE A 26 -0.23 6.93 6.84
N GLN A 27 -0.56 6.26 5.74
CA GLN A 27 0.13 5.07 5.26
C GLN A 27 0.85 5.42 3.96
N CYS A 28 2.14 5.15 3.89
CA CYS A 28 2.89 5.25 2.64
C CYS A 28 3.14 3.84 2.12
N SER A 29 2.96 3.64 0.82
CA SER A 29 3.27 2.36 0.20
C SER A 29 4.03 2.54 -1.10
N LYS A 30 4.78 1.53 -1.50
CA LYS A 30 5.47 1.47 -2.78
C LYS A 30 5.22 0.10 -3.39
N VAL A 31 4.63 0.08 -4.59
CA VAL A 31 4.38 -1.16 -5.32
C VAL A 31 5.48 -1.37 -6.35
N VAL A 32 6.02 -2.59 -6.34
CA VAL A 32 7.12 -3.01 -7.21
C VAL A 32 6.79 -4.32 -7.90
N ARG A 33 7.44 -4.56 -9.03
CA ARG A 33 7.37 -5.85 -9.73
C ARG A 33 8.43 -6.79 -9.17
N THR A 34 8.05 -8.04 -8.90
CA THR A 34 8.96 -9.12 -8.51
C THR A 34 9.32 -9.97 -9.74
N ASN A 35 10.36 -10.81 -9.62
CA ASN A 35 10.80 -11.71 -10.69
C ASN A 35 10.05 -13.07 -10.70
N GLY A 36 8.98 -13.22 -9.90
CA GLY A 36 8.26 -14.48 -9.73
C GLY A 36 6.76 -14.26 -9.51
N GLU A 37 6.04 -15.36 -9.24
CA GLU A 37 4.63 -15.31 -8.86
C GLU A 37 4.49 -15.25 -7.33
N PRO A 38 3.70 -14.31 -6.77
CA PRO A 38 2.94 -13.26 -7.47
C PRO A 38 3.81 -12.07 -7.91
N GLU A 39 3.46 -11.48 -9.06
CA GLU A 39 4.29 -10.48 -9.77
C GLU A 39 4.40 -9.12 -9.06
N LEU A 40 3.56 -8.82 -8.08
CA LEU A 40 3.45 -7.50 -7.46
C LEU A 40 3.61 -7.59 -5.95
N LEU A 41 4.51 -6.76 -5.42
CA LEU A 41 4.76 -6.61 -3.99
C LEU A 41 4.51 -5.16 -3.59
N ALA A 42 3.73 -4.95 -2.53
CA ALA A 42 3.60 -3.67 -1.85
C ALA A 42 4.49 -3.65 -0.60
N ILE A 43 5.36 -2.66 -0.53
CA ILE A 43 6.09 -2.30 0.70
C ILE A 43 5.30 -1.19 1.37
N ILE A 44 4.96 -1.35 2.64
CA ILE A 44 4.05 -0.48 3.38
C ILE A 44 4.78 0.02 4.63
N THR A 45 4.65 1.32 4.91
CA THR A 45 5.13 1.92 6.15
C THR A 45 4.13 2.94 6.69
N SER A 46 4.08 3.07 8.00
CA SER A 46 3.26 4.07 8.71
C SER A 46 3.99 4.51 9.97
N ASN A 47 3.70 5.72 10.45
CA ASN A 47 4.14 6.16 11.77
C ASN A 47 3.59 5.27 12.91
N GLU A 48 2.52 4.52 12.64
CA GLU A 48 1.90 3.59 13.60
C GLU A 48 2.48 2.16 13.52
N LEU A 49 3.20 1.85 12.44
CA LEU A 49 3.86 0.56 12.29
C LEU A 49 5.21 0.60 13.00
N LYS A 50 5.52 -0.45 13.77
CA LYS A 50 6.83 -0.59 14.42
C LYS A 50 7.94 -0.80 13.40
N GLU A 51 7.62 -1.52 12.32
CA GLU A 51 8.51 -1.92 11.25
C GLU A 51 7.74 -1.84 9.93
N PRO A 52 8.40 -1.54 8.80
CA PRO A 52 7.77 -1.64 7.49
C PRO A 52 7.39 -3.10 7.22
N VAL A 53 6.34 -3.28 6.42
CA VAL A 53 5.82 -4.60 6.07
C VAL A 53 5.78 -4.76 4.56
N ALA A 54 5.92 -5.99 4.09
CA ALA A 54 5.75 -6.35 2.69
C ALA A 54 4.54 -7.27 2.55
N ALA A 55 3.73 -7.05 1.52
CA ALA A 55 2.60 -7.90 1.18
C ALA A 55 2.48 -8.04 -0.34
N TYR A 56 2.19 -9.25 -0.80
CA TYR A 56 1.92 -9.48 -2.22
C TYR A 56 0.52 -9.01 -2.59
N ILE A 57 0.40 -8.41 -3.78
CA ILE A 57 -0.90 -8.00 -4.31
C ILE A 57 -1.56 -9.20 -4.98
N GLU A 58 -2.78 -9.51 -4.54
CA GLU A 58 -3.58 -10.62 -5.07
C GLU A 58 -4.51 -10.15 -6.19
N GLU A 59 -5.12 -8.98 -6.04
CA GLU A 59 -6.09 -8.45 -6.97
C GLU A 59 -5.92 -6.96 -7.20
N VAL A 60 -6.23 -6.52 -8.42
CA VAL A 60 -6.20 -5.12 -8.84
C VAL A 60 -7.55 -4.73 -9.43
N LEU A 61 -8.28 -3.85 -8.74
CA LEU A 61 -9.58 -3.34 -9.17
C LEU A 61 -9.45 -1.89 -9.66
N VAL A 62 -10.22 -1.55 -10.68
CA VAL A 62 -10.38 -0.18 -11.16
C VAL A 62 -11.85 0.21 -11.04
N ALA A 63 -12.15 1.11 -10.11
CA ALA A 63 -13.49 1.64 -9.87
C ALA A 63 -13.43 3.17 -9.84
N ASN A 64 -14.37 3.86 -10.50
CA ASN A 64 -14.46 5.33 -10.49
C ASN A 64 -13.14 6.08 -10.82
N ASN A 65 -12.37 5.59 -11.80
CA ASN A 65 -11.02 6.09 -12.15
C ASN A 65 -9.98 6.00 -11.03
N GLN A 66 -10.25 5.22 -10.00
CA GLN A 66 -9.35 4.93 -8.89
C GLN A 66 -8.82 3.50 -9.00
N LEU A 67 -7.54 3.33 -8.73
CA LEU A 67 -6.89 2.03 -8.67
C LEU A 67 -6.92 1.54 -7.22
N ILE A 68 -7.42 0.33 -6.99
CA ILE A 68 -7.48 -0.31 -5.68
C ILE A 68 -6.69 -1.61 -5.79
N LEU A 69 -5.68 -1.76 -4.93
CA LEU A 69 -4.84 -2.94 -4.84
C LEU A 69 -5.22 -3.72 -3.59
N PHE A 70 -5.54 -4.99 -3.77
CA PHE A 70 -5.90 -5.89 -2.69
C PHE A 70 -4.74 -6.80 -2.36
N TYR A 71 -4.40 -6.91 -1.08
CA TYR A 71 -3.40 -7.84 -0.58
C TYR A 71 -4.00 -8.69 0.55
N ASP A 72 -3.49 -9.91 0.71
CA ASP A 72 -3.90 -10.76 1.83
C ASP A 72 -3.32 -10.21 3.14
N GLY A 73 -4.21 -9.85 4.07
CA GLY A 73 -3.84 -9.40 5.41
C GLY A 73 -3.21 -10.50 6.27
N GLN A 74 -3.31 -11.78 5.87
CA GLN A 74 -2.77 -12.91 6.61
C GLN A 74 -1.27 -13.15 6.36
N PHE A 75 -0.73 -12.69 5.22
CA PHE A 75 0.67 -12.90 4.83
C PHE A 75 1.51 -11.61 4.83
N LEU A 76 1.17 -10.67 5.70
CA LEU A 76 2.00 -9.50 6.00
C LEU A 76 3.34 -9.97 6.60
N THR A 77 4.44 -9.70 5.90
CA THR A 77 5.79 -10.01 6.38
C THR A 77 6.42 -8.74 6.91
N SER A 78 6.75 -8.71 8.21
CA SER A 78 7.57 -7.63 8.78
C SER A 78 8.95 -7.66 8.15
N ILE A 79 9.44 -6.50 7.75
CA ILE A 79 10.77 -6.33 7.16
C ILE A 79 11.75 -5.96 8.29
N GLY A 80 12.79 -6.75 8.45
CA GLY A 80 13.92 -6.52 9.33
C GLY A 80 14.90 -5.49 8.77
N LYS A 81 15.52 -4.70 9.66
CA LYS A 81 16.45 -3.62 9.28
C LYS A 81 17.73 -4.12 8.59
N ASP A 82 18.09 -5.37 8.82
CA ASP A 82 19.22 -6.08 8.24
C ASP A 82 18.93 -6.71 6.87
N GLU A 83 17.67 -6.71 6.42
CA GLU A 83 17.22 -7.34 5.17
C GLU A 83 17.40 -6.44 3.93
N TYR A 84 18.15 -5.34 4.02
CA TYR A 84 18.32 -4.41 2.89
C TYR A 84 18.79 -5.11 1.61
N GLY A 85 19.57 -6.19 1.73
CA GLY A 85 20.03 -6.99 0.59
C GLY A 85 18.90 -7.54 -0.28
N GLU A 86 17.75 -7.86 0.31
CA GLU A 86 16.56 -8.41 -0.37
C GLU A 86 15.72 -7.32 -1.06
N TYR A 87 15.79 -6.09 -0.53
CA TYR A 87 14.99 -4.96 -1.00
C TYR A 87 15.77 -3.91 -1.78
N LYS A 88 17.09 -4.06 -1.95
CA LYS A 88 17.97 -3.08 -2.61
C LYS A 88 17.59 -2.76 -4.05
N ASP A 89 16.90 -3.67 -4.74
CA ASP A 89 16.45 -3.48 -6.12
C ASP A 89 15.12 -2.69 -6.18
N TYR A 90 14.45 -2.53 -5.04
CA TYR A 90 13.15 -1.86 -4.88
C TYR A 90 13.27 -0.52 -4.13
N LEU A 91 14.19 -0.45 -3.17
CA LEU A 91 14.41 0.68 -2.28
C LEU A 91 15.86 1.14 -2.37
N SER A 92 16.04 2.43 -2.59
CA SER A 92 17.34 3.07 -2.40
C SER A 92 17.76 3.03 -0.93
N ARG A 93 19.05 3.29 -0.69
CA ARG A 93 19.59 3.33 0.68
C ARG A 93 18.92 4.42 1.53
N GLU A 94 18.62 5.55 0.93
CA GLU A 94 17.93 6.65 1.60
C GLU A 94 16.50 6.25 1.99
N GLU A 95 15.74 5.65 1.07
CA GLU A 95 14.39 5.15 1.37
C GLU A 95 14.42 4.11 2.48
N TRP A 96 15.41 3.20 2.47
CA TRP A 96 15.59 2.20 3.52
C TRP A 96 15.78 2.84 4.90
N GLU A 97 16.61 3.88 5.00
CA GLU A 97 16.84 4.58 6.27
C GLU A 97 15.57 5.30 6.75
N ILE A 98 14.78 5.85 5.83
CA ILE A 98 13.54 6.55 6.14
C ILE A 98 12.46 5.58 6.65
N VAL A 99 12.25 4.43 6.01
CA VAL A 99 11.17 3.49 6.38
C VAL A 99 11.36 2.87 7.78
N PHE A 100 12.59 2.91 8.31
CA PHE A 100 12.95 2.51 9.69
C PHE A 100 13.19 3.69 10.63
N SER A 101 12.85 4.92 10.21
CA SER A 101 12.92 6.11 11.06
C SER A 101 11.79 6.11 12.09
N LYS A 102 11.78 7.10 12.98
CA LYS A 102 10.72 7.25 13.99
C LYS A 102 9.38 7.69 13.38
N LYS A 103 9.41 8.37 12.23
CA LYS A 103 8.24 8.95 11.57
C LYS A 103 8.35 8.76 10.05
N PRO A 104 8.34 7.51 9.59
CA PRO A 104 8.62 7.18 8.20
C PRO A 104 7.67 7.86 7.21
N SER A 105 6.37 7.94 7.52
CA SER A 105 5.40 8.58 6.64
C SER A 105 5.60 10.08 6.56
N ASP A 106 5.86 10.74 7.69
CA ASP A 106 6.11 12.18 7.72
C ASP A 106 7.38 12.49 6.92
N GLU A 107 8.43 11.69 7.09
CA GLU A 107 9.72 11.88 6.40
C GLU A 107 9.60 11.68 4.88
N LEU A 108 8.91 10.63 4.42
CA LEU A 108 8.66 10.40 2.99
C LEU A 108 7.90 11.57 2.34
N VAL A 109 6.89 12.10 3.04
CA VAL A 109 6.11 13.27 2.59
C VAL A 109 7.00 14.52 2.54
N ASN A 110 7.71 14.82 3.63
CA ASN A 110 8.53 16.02 3.75
C ASN A 110 9.72 16.05 2.79
N ARG A 111 10.27 14.88 2.42
CA ARG A 111 11.34 14.77 1.42
C ARG A 111 10.83 14.74 -0.02
N GLY A 112 9.52 14.85 -0.23
CA GLY A 112 8.93 14.87 -1.58
C GLY A 112 9.07 13.55 -2.32
N MET A 113 9.09 12.41 -1.60
CA MET A 113 9.20 11.07 -2.19
C MET A 113 7.85 10.49 -2.63
N ILE A 114 6.75 11.21 -2.37
CA ILE A 114 5.38 10.82 -2.73
C ILE A 114 5.08 11.15 -4.20
N ALA A 115 4.40 10.28 -4.92
CA ALA A 115 3.89 10.51 -6.27
C ALA A 115 2.78 11.58 -6.25
N GLU A 116 2.87 12.57 -7.13
CA GLU A 116 1.84 13.62 -7.27
C GLU A 116 0.82 13.23 -8.34
N GLY A 117 -0.48 13.36 -8.03
CA GLY A 117 -1.58 13.31 -9.01
C GLY A 117 -2.08 11.94 -9.47
N GLN A 118 -1.28 10.86 -9.38
CA GLN A 118 -1.71 9.49 -9.69
C GLN A 118 -1.23 8.53 -8.60
N GLY A 119 -2.15 7.76 -8.03
CA GLY A 119 -1.87 6.80 -6.97
C GLY A 119 -2.87 5.65 -6.96
N TYR A 120 -2.76 4.80 -5.96
CA TYR A 120 -3.67 3.70 -5.70
C TYR A 120 -4.03 3.66 -4.22
N LEU A 121 -5.18 3.08 -3.93
CA LEU A 121 -5.52 2.63 -2.58
C LEU A 121 -5.01 1.22 -2.38
N LEU A 122 -4.62 0.93 -1.15
CA LEU A 122 -4.14 -0.37 -0.74
C LEU A 122 -5.05 -0.88 0.36
N GLU A 123 -5.81 -1.94 0.06
CA GLU A 123 -6.88 -2.48 0.89
C GLU A 123 -6.61 -3.96 1.20
N ILE A 124 -7.04 -4.41 2.38
CA ILE A 124 -6.96 -5.83 2.74
C ILE A 124 -8.07 -6.55 1.99
N HIS A 125 -7.72 -7.65 1.32
CA HIS A 125 -8.71 -8.55 0.75
C HIS A 125 -9.41 -9.29 1.90
N GLU A 126 -10.64 -8.89 2.24
CA GLU A 126 -11.40 -9.56 3.30
C GLU A 126 -11.73 -10.99 2.83
N SER A 127 -11.27 -11.99 3.57
CA SER A 127 -11.57 -13.39 3.22
C SER A 127 -13.10 -13.61 3.24
N MET A 128 -13.63 -14.44 2.34
CA MET A 128 -15.07 -14.76 2.30
C MET A 128 -15.58 -15.30 3.65
N GLU A 129 -14.68 -15.91 4.43
CA GLU A 129 -14.92 -16.40 5.79
C GLU A 129 -15.02 -15.25 6.81
N GLU A 130 -14.20 -14.20 6.73
CA GLU A 130 -14.33 -12.98 7.54
C GLU A 130 -15.58 -12.17 7.20
N PHE A 131 -15.89 -12.03 5.91
CA PHE A 131 -17.12 -11.39 5.44
C PHE A 131 -18.36 -12.12 5.98
N MET A 132 -18.39 -13.46 5.89
CA MET A 132 -19.49 -14.27 6.45
C MET A 132 -19.53 -14.23 7.98
N ARG A 133 -18.39 -14.10 8.67
CA ARG A 133 -18.33 -14.02 10.14
C ARG A 133 -18.81 -12.68 10.69
N ARG A 134 -18.63 -11.59 9.93
CA ARG A 134 -19.07 -10.24 10.32
C ARG A 134 -20.55 -9.98 10.02
N GLY A 135 -21.13 -10.70 9.07
CA GLY A 135 -22.50 -10.44 8.61
C GLY A 135 -22.62 -9.07 7.92
N TYR A 136 -23.84 -8.70 7.50
CA TYR A 136 -24.09 -7.33 7.01
C TYR A 136 -23.88 -6.33 8.15
N SER A 137 -22.84 -5.50 8.03
CA SER A 137 -22.58 -4.38 8.93
C SER A 137 -22.96 -3.08 8.25
N GLU A 138 -24.06 -2.49 8.71
CA GLU A 138 -24.50 -1.15 8.30
C GLU A 138 -23.46 -0.09 8.68
N GLU A 139 -22.72 -0.31 9.78
CA GLU A 139 -21.67 0.58 10.26
C GLU A 139 -20.47 0.61 9.30
N LEU A 140 -20.01 -0.57 8.84
CA LEU A 140 -18.93 -0.67 7.86
C LEU A 140 -19.36 -0.15 6.49
N SER A 141 -20.61 -0.40 6.10
CA SER A 141 -21.19 0.14 4.87
C SER A 141 -21.25 1.66 4.91
N ASN A 142 -21.65 2.24 6.04
CA ASN A 142 -21.66 3.68 6.25
C ASN A 142 -20.25 4.27 6.33
N GLU A 143 -19.28 3.57 6.91
CA GLU A 143 -17.87 3.98 6.91
C GLU A 143 -17.31 4.01 5.49
N ILE A 144 -17.55 2.98 4.68
CA ILE A 144 -17.19 2.95 3.26
C ILE A 144 -17.91 4.07 2.52
N GLN A 145 -19.21 4.25 2.77
CA GLN A 145 -19.98 5.31 2.12
C GLN A 145 -19.46 6.71 2.46
N GLN A 146 -19.03 6.93 3.70
CA GLN A 146 -18.42 8.19 4.15
C GLN A 146 -17.00 8.38 3.63
N MET A 147 -16.17 7.32 3.61
CA MET A 147 -14.80 7.37 3.09
C MET A 147 -14.78 7.62 1.58
N TYR A 148 -15.76 7.09 0.86
CA TYR A 148 -15.78 7.07 -0.60
C TYR A 148 -16.84 7.97 -1.25
N HIS A 149 -17.64 8.70 -0.45
CA HIS A 149 -18.73 9.58 -0.91
C HIS A 149 -19.70 8.89 -1.89
N LEU A 150 -20.09 7.65 -1.59
CA LEU A 150 -21.01 6.85 -2.41
C LEU A 150 -22.50 7.12 -2.12
#